data_AF-A0AAU1YKQ7-F1
#
_entry.id   AF-A0AAU1YKQ7-F1
#
_cell.length_a   1.000
_cell.length_b   1.000
_cell.length_c   1.000
_cell.angle_alpha   90.00
_cell.angle_beta   90.00
_cell.angle_gamma   90.00
#
_symmetry.space_group_name_H-M   'P 1'
#
loop_
_entity.id
_entity.type
_entity.pdbx_description
1 polymer ?
#
loop_
_entity_poly.entity_id
_entity_poly.type
_entity_poly.pdbx_seq_one_letter_code
_entity_poly.pdbx_strand_id
1 'polypeptide(L)'
;MAFLLVGLVTFGAAIVTVTTRQLVHAALWLVVALGGLAVEYLLLTAEFIAWVQVLIYVGSVVVLLLFGLMLTKAPIGRSPDADSGNRWAALTVAVASAAALVWVVVDAFRTTWIDLDGPAAGSTEATGESLFQNWVLPFEALSVLLLAALVGAIVLSRKEKPDTPAPATTPCPRNGTPPEPPTGTRTEPPTGTRTAAASETGTDKGGVR
;
A
#
# COMPACT_ATOMS: atom_id res chain seq x y z
N MET A 1 30.82 20.44 7.92
CA MET A 1 30.46 19.75 9.18
C MET A 1 28.98 19.40 9.26
N ALA A 2 28.06 20.35 9.08
CA ALA A 2 26.61 20.06 9.06
C ALA A 2 26.24 18.95 8.05
N PHE A 3 26.82 18.97 6.85
CA PHE A 3 26.60 17.94 5.81
C PHE A 3 26.94 16.53 6.31
N LEU A 4 28.07 16.35 6.99
CA LEU A 4 28.49 15.04 7.50
C LEU A 4 27.59 14.55 8.64
N LEU A 5 27.14 15.46 9.51
CA LEU A 5 26.24 15.12 10.62
C LEU A 5 24.87 14.69 10.09
N VAL A 6 24.30 15.45 9.16
CA VAL A 6 23.03 15.10 8.52
C VAL A 6 23.20 13.80 7.76
N GLY A 7 24.26 13.64 6.97
CA GLY A 7 24.58 12.39 6.25
C GLY A 7 24.66 11.17 7.16
N LEU A 8 25.30 11.30 8.33
CA LEU A 8 25.37 10.20 9.30
C LEU A 8 23.99 9.85 9.87
N VAL A 9 23.16 10.85 10.15
CA VAL A 9 21.78 10.65 10.63
C VAL A 9 20.91 10.02 9.53
N THR A 10 21.00 10.50 8.29
CA THR A 10 20.30 9.96 7.12
C THR A 10 20.68 8.49 6.89
N PHE A 11 21.98 8.19 6.95
CA PHE A 11 22.48 6.83 6.79
C PHE A 11 22.00 5.91 7.92
N GLY A 12 22.02 6.38 9.17
CA GLY A 12 21.45 5.67 10.30
C GLY A 12 19.95 5.39 10.13
N ALA A 13 19.17 6.39 9.71
CA ALA A 13 17.74 6.24 9.45
C ALA A 13 17.46 5.23 8.32
N ALA A 14 18.29 5.21 7.28
CA ALA A 14 18.18 4.23 6.19
C ALA A 14 18.46 2.79 6.70
N ILE A 15 19.47 2.59 7.55
CA ILE A 15 19.72 1.29 8.18
C ILE A 15 18.54 0.87 9.06
N VAL A 16 18.00 1.77 9.88
CA VAL A 16 16.85 1.45 10.74
C VAL A 16 15.61 1.12 9.90
N THR A 17 15.39 1.83 8.80
CA THR A 17 14.29 1.57 7.85
C THR A 17 14.30 0.13 7.35
N VAL A 18 15.46 -0.39 6.90
CA VAL A 18 15.54 -1.74 6.30
C VAL A 18 15.68 -2.86 7.34
N THR A 19 16.15 -2.54 8.55
CA THR A 19 16.28 -3.53 9.64
C THR A 19 15.01 -3.66 10.48
N THR A 20 14.14 -2.65 10.46
CA THR A 20 12.88 -2.64 11.20
C THR A 20 11.91 -3.68 10.63
N ARG A 21 11.37 -4.52 11.51
CA ARG A 21 10.44 -5.60 11.13
C ARG A 21 8.98 -5.15 11.01
N GLN A 22 8.63 -3.99 11.57
CA GLN A 22 7.27 -3.44 11.50
C GLN A 22 7.17 -2.48 10.32
N LEU A 23 6.33 -2.79 9.34
CA LEU A 23 6.25 -2.04 8.07
C LEU A 23 5.93 -0.55 8.28
N VAL A 24 5.05 -0.22 9.23
CA VAL A 24 4.70 1.18 9.53
C VAL A 24 5.91 1.93 10.10
N HIS A 25 6.65 1.32 11.03
CA HIS A 25 7.85 1.95 11.61
C HIS A 25 8.95 2.09 10.56
N ALA A 26 9.14 1.08 9.71
CA ALA A 26 10.07 1.16 8.59
C ALA A 26 9.72 2.34 7.67
N ALA A 27 8.45 2.50 7.30
CA ALA A 27 8.00 3.62 6.47
C ALA A 27 8.16 5.00 7.16
N LEU A 28 8.02 5.10 8.49
CA LEU A 28 8.31 6.34 9.23
C LEU A 28 9.81 6.67 9.24
N TRP A 29 10.68 5.67 9.43
CA TRP A 29 12.13 5.88 9.31
C TRP A 29 12.55 6.25 7.88
N LEU A 30 11.81 5.78 6.87
CA LEU A 30 12.01 6.19 5.49
C LEU A 30 11.71 7.68 5.29
N VAL A 31 10.67 8.23 5.94
CA VAL A 31 10.41 9.68 5.94
C VAL A 31 11.60 10.45 6.49
N VAL A 32 12.18 9.97 7.60
CA VAL A 32 13.36 10.61 8.21
C VAL A 32 14.56 10.56 7.26
N ALA A 33 14.80 9.43 6.60
CA ALA A 33 15.89 9.30 5.64
C ALA A 33 15.70 10.22 4.42
N LEU A 34 14.51 10.24 3.83
CA LEU A 34 14.23 11.09 2.64
C LEU A 34 14.20 12.59 2.99
N GLY A 35 13.75 12.94 4.20
CA GLY A 35 13.86 14.30 4.73
C GLY A 35 15.31 14.71 5.00
N GLY A 36 16.14 13.80 5.52
CA GLY A 36 17.58 13.99 5.65
C GLY A 36 18.26 14.27 4.31
N LEU A 37 17.91 13.52 3.26
CA LEU A 37 18.37 13.80 1.89
C LEU A 37 17.93 15.17 1.37
N ALA A 38 16.71 15.62 1.68
CA ALA A 38 16.28 16.96 1.31
C ALA A 38 17.14 18.04 1.97
N VAL A 39 17.51 17.85 3.23
CA VAL A 39 18.44 18.73 3.94
C VAL A 39 19.84 18.67 3.31
N GLU A 40 20.35 17.49 2.95
CA GLU A 40 21.62 17.37 2.23
C GLU A 40 21.61 18.11 0.90
N TYR A 41 20.51 18.04 0.12
CA TYR A 41 20.37 18.81 -1.11
C TYR A 41 20.39 20.32 -0.88
N LEU A 42 19.76 20.83 0.18
CA LEU A 42 19.87 22.24 0.54
C LEU A 42 21.29 22.63 0.91
N LEU A 43 22.00 21.79 1.65
CA LEU A 43 23.40 22.02 2.01
C LEU A 43 24.33 22.00 0.79
N LEU A 44 23.96 21.28 -0.27
CA LEU A 44 24.63 21.26 -1.56
C LEU A 44 24.16 22.36 -2.51
N THR A 45 23.37 23.35 -2.04
CA THR A 45 22.80 24.44 -2.83
C THR A 45 21.86 23.99 -3.97
N ALA A 46 21.34 22.76 -3.89
CA ALA A 46 20.38 22.19 -4.84
C ALA A 46 18.94 22.43 -4.37
N GLU A 47 18.52 23.70 -4.34
CA GLU A 47 17.24 24.10 -3.74
C GLU A 47 16.02 23.49 -4.43
N PHE A 48 15.97 23.57 -5.76
CA PHE A 48 14.85 23.01 -6.53
C PHE A 48 14.67 21.51 -6.26
N ILE A 49 15.78 20.76 -6.25
CA ILE A 49 15.78 19.32 -6.00
C ILE A 49 15.36 19.00 -4.57
N ALA A 50 15.79 19.79 -3.59
CA ALA A 50 15.35 19.63 -2.20
C ALA A 50 13.83 19.80 -2.05
N TRP A 51 13.24 20.81 -2.68
CA TRP A 51 11.78 20.99 -2.65
C TRP A 51 11.05 19.84 -3.35
N VAL A 52 11.50 19.43 -4.54
CA VAL A 52 10.96 18.27 -5.24
C VAL A 52 11.04 17.01 -4.38
N GLN A 53 12.14 16.82 -3.64
CA GLN A 53 12.32 15.71 -2.70
C GLN A 53 11.21 15.68 -1.65
N VAL A 54 10.93 16.82 -1.02
CA VAL A 54 9.88 16.92 0.00
C VAL A 54 8.50 16.75 -0.60
N LEU A 55 8.18 17.43 -1.70
CA LEU A 55 6.83 17.43 -2.27
C LEU A 55 6.45 16.08 -2.88
N ILE A 56 7.35 15.46 -3.65
CA ILE A 56 7.05 14.24 -4.38
C ILE A 56 7.33 13.01 -3.55
N TYR A 57 8.54 12.88 -2.99
CA TYR A 57 8.92 11.64 -2.30
C TYR A 57 8.28 11.56 -0.92
N VAL A 58 8.48 12.56 -0.08
CA VAL A 58 7.89 12.57 1.27
C VAL A 58 6.38 12.81 1.20
N GLY A 59 5.95 13.82 0.44
CA GLY A 59 4.56 14.27 0.42
C GLY A 59 3.60 13.36 -0.34
N SER A 60 4.03 12.75 -1.45
CA SER A 60 3.16 11.94 -2.29
C SER A 60 3.46 10.44 -2.15
N VAL A 61 4.68 10.01 -2.47
CA VAL A 61 5.02 8.58 -2.55
C VAL A 61 4.94 7.91 -1.19
N VAL A 62 5.60 8.46 -0.17
CA VAL A 62 5.61 7.83 1.16
C VAL A 62 4.24 7.91 1.85
N VAL A 63 3.50 9.01 1.69
CA VAL A 63 2.14 9.11 2.24
C VAL A 63 1.20 8.08 1.57
N LEU A 64 1.26 7.93 0.25
CA LEU A 64 0.50 6.89 -0.46
C LEU A 64 0.90 5.48 -0.02
N LEU A 65 2.21 5.23 0.17
CA LEU A 65 2.72 3.97 0.69
C LEU A 65 2.17 3.70 2.11
N LEU A 66 2.24 4.68 3.01
CA LEU A 66 1.71 4.57 4.36
C LEU A 66 0.20 4.29 4.35
N PHE A 67 -0.56 5.02 3.55
CA PHE A 67 -1.99 4.79 3.40
C PHE A 67 -2.29 3.38 2.88
N GLY A 68 -1.59 2.94 1.84
CA GLY A 68 -1.72 1.60 1.26
C GLY A 68 -1.39 0.50 2.28
N LEU A 69 -0.29 0.65 3.03
CA LEU A 69 0.11 -0.28 4.08
C LEU A 69 -0.92 -0.35 5.22
N MET A 70 -1.46 0.80 5.64
CA MET A 70 -2.47 0.84 6.69
C MET A 70 -3.77 0.16 6.25
N LEU A 71 -4.19 0.33 5.00
CA LEU A 71 -5.38 -0.33 4.46
C LEU A 71 -5.22 -1.85 4.32
N THR A 72 -4.00 -2.36 4.10
CA THR A 72 -3.76 -3.77 3.75
C THR A 72 -3.55 -4.71 4.94
N LYS A 73 -3.93 -4.33 6.18
CA LYS A 73 -3.62 -5.13 7.39
C LYS A 73 -2.12 -5.53 7.41
N ALA A 74 -1.23 -4.56 7.19
CA ALA A 74 0.20 -4.80 7.26
C ALA A 74 0.55 -5.57 8.56
N PRO A 75 1.32 -6.68 8.50
CA PRO A 75 1.61 -7.49 9.67
C PRO A 75 2.19 -6.65 10.82
N ILE A 76 1.39 -6.47 11.87
CA ILE A 76 1.80 -5.79 13.11
C ILE A 76 2.44 -6.85 14.02
N GLY A 77 3.59 -7.41 13.62
CA GLY A 77 4.24 -8.48 14.39
C GLY A 77 5.43 -9.14 13.68
N ARG A 78 6.15 -10.01 14.41
CA ARG A 78 7.17 -10.89 13.81
C ARG A 78 6.48 -11.80 12.80
N SER A 79 6.74 -11.63 11.51
CA SER A 79 6.40 -12.64 10.51
C SER A 79 7.54 -13.67 10.47
N PRO A 80 7.30 -14.95 10.85
CA PRO A 80 8.29 -16.02 10.71
C PRO A 80 8.71 -16.24 9.24
N ASP A 81 7.82 -15.93 8.28
CA ASP A 81 8.07 -16.08 6.84
C ASP A 81 8.99 -15.01 6.23
N ALA A 82 9.22 -13.89 6.91
CA ALA A 82 10.18 -12.88 6.45
C ALA A 82 11.62 -13.26 6.78
N ASP A 83 11.83 -14.36 7.52
CA ASP A 83 13.11 -14.78 8.04
C ASP A 83 13.70 -15.92 7.18
N SER A 84 14.28 -15.56 6.02
CA SER A 84 15.06 -16.50 5.23
C SER A 84 16.36 -16.84 5.99
N GLY A 85 16.66 -18.14 6.16
CA GLY A 85 17.92 -18.62 6.73
C GLY A 85 19.19 -18.16 6.00
N ASN A 86 19.03 -17.48 4.86
CA ASN A 86 20.12 -16.98 4.02
C ASN A 86 20.63 -15.57 4.40
N ARG A 87 20.32 -15.05 5.60
CA ARG A 87 20.74 -13.71 6.06
C ARG A 87 22.24 -13.46 5.89
N TRP A 88 23.06 -14.47 6.15
CA TRP A 88 24.51 -14.36 6.02
C TRP A 88 24.95 -14.16 4.58
N ALA A 89 24.38 -14.90 3.62
CA ALA A 89 24.68 -14.67 2.21
C ALA A 89 24.18 -13.31 1.73
N ALA A 90 22.97 -12.89 2.14
CA ALA A 90 22.44 -11.56 1.83
C ALA A 90 23.34 -10.44 2.40
N LEU A 91 23.83 -10.60 3.63
CA LEU A 91 24.77 -9.66 4.24
C LEU A 91 26.10 -9.61 3.48
N THR A 92 26.66 -10.77 3.12
CA THR A 92 27.89 -10.84 2.33
C THR A 92 27.74 -10.13 0.99
N VAL A 93 26.63 -10.36 0.28
CA VAL A 93 26.36 -9.67 -0.99
C VAL A 93 26.20 -8.16 -0.76
N ALA A 94 25.44 -7.73 0.23
CA ALA A 94 25.24 -6.31 0.54
C ALA A 94 26.57 -5.60 0.86
N VAL A 95 27.41 -6.21 1.69
CA VAL A 95 28.72 -5.65 2.06
C VAL A 95 29.67 -5.66 0.87
N ALA A 96 29.71 -6.74 0.08
CA ALA A 96 30.55 -6.81 -1.11
C ALA A 96 30.14 -5.75 -2.15
N SER A 97 28.83 -5.59 -2.40
CA SER A 97 28.32 -4.55 -3.30
C SER A 97 28.60 -3.14 -2.78
N ALA A 98 28.41 -2.89 -1.48
CA ALA A 98 28.72 -1.59 -0.88
C ALA A 98 30.23 -1.27 -0.96
N ALA A 99 31.10 -2.23 -0.65
CA ALA A 99 32.54 -2.06 -0.76
C ALA A 99 32.98 -1.82 -2.21
N ALA A 100 32.41 -2.55 -3.17
CA ALA A 100 32.68 -2.35 -4.59
C ALA A 100 32.25 -0.94 -5.05
N LEU A 101 31.05 -0.48 -4.65
CA LEU A 101 30.58 0.87 -4.96
C LEU A 101 31.49 1.95 -4.35
N VAL A 102 31.87 1.80 -3.07
CA VAL A 102 32.80 2.73 -2.42
C VAL A 102 34.14 2.74 -3.12
N TRP A 103 34.67 1.57 -3.50
CA TRP A 103 35.94 1.48 -4.22
C TRP A 103 35.88 2.17 -5.58
N VAL A 104 34.83 1.93 -6.37
CA VAL A 104 34.63 2.57 -7.68
C VAL A 104 34.48 4.10 -7.53
N VAL A 105 33.70 4.57 -6.55
CA VAL A 105 33.53 6.01 -6.31
C VAL A 105 34.84 6.66 -5.88
N VAL A 106 35.56 6.05 -4.92
CA VAL A 106 36.86 6.59 -4.48
C VAL A 106 37.85 6.60 -5.63
N ASP A 107 37.93 5.52 -6.43
CA ASP A 107 38.84 5.46 -7.57
C ASP A 107 38.52 6.50 -8.65
N ALA A 108 37.23 6.69 -8.96
CA ALA A 108 36.77 7.64 -9.96
C ALA A 108 36.98 9.11 -9.54
N PHE A 109 36.82 9.44 -8.25
CA PHE A 109 36.86 10.82 -7.77
C PHE A 109 38.16 11.19 -7.04
N ARG A 110 39.09 10.27 -6.80
CA ARG A 110 40.36 10.58 -6.08
C ARG A 110 41.22 11.66 -6.74
N THR A 111 41.09 11.86 -8.05
CA THR A 111 41.85 12.87 -8.81
C THR A 111 41.03 14.11 -9.15
N THR A 112 39.75 14.15 -8.77
CA THR A 112 38.83 15.21 -9.14
C THR A 112 38.74 16.24 -8.03
N TRP A 113 39.21 17.45 -8.30
CA TRP A 113 39.04 18.59 -7.41
C TRP A 113 37.76 19.32 -7.82
N ILE A 114 36.78 19.36 -6.91
CA ILE A 114 35.55 20.13 -7.11
C ILE A 114 35.88 21.58 -6.75
N ASP A 115 35.80 22.45 -7.76
CA ASP A 115 35.88 23.90 -7.56
C ASP A 115 34.55 24.38 -6.94
N LEU A 116 34.64 24.94 -5.73
CA LEU A 116 33.48 25.40 -4.96
C LEU A 116 33.15 26.88 -5.26
N ASP A 117 33.94 27.56 -6.09
CA ASP A 117 33.80 28.99 -6.40
C ASP A 117 32.95 29.27 -7.65
N GLY A 118 32.39 28.22 -8.28
CA GLY A 118 31.50 28.34 -9.44
C GLY A 118 30.09 28.86 -9.10
N PRO A 119 29.32 29.38 -10.08
CA PRO A 119 27.94 29.78 -9.87
C PRO A 119 27.12 28.64 -9.27
N ALA A 120 26.25 28.94 -8.29
CA ALA A 120 25.41 27.95 -7.63
C ALA A 120 24.57 27.17 -8.67
N ALA A 121 25.01 25.95 -9.00
CA ALA A 121 24.47 25.11 -10.07
C ALA A 121 23.10 24.48 -9.74
N GLY A 122 22.42 24.98 -8.70
CA GLY A 122 21.14 24.47 -8.21
C GLY A 122 20.00 25.49 -8.23
N SER A 123 20.15 26.61 -8.94
CA SER A 123 19.07 27.58 -9.06
C SER A 123 17.87 26.98 -9.81
N THR A 124 16.66 27.34 -9.37
CA THR A 124 15.40 26.92 -10.00
C THR A 124 15.32 27.39 -11.45
N GLU A 125 15.83 28.58 -11.75
CA GLU A 125 15.87 29.14 -13.09
C GLU A 125 16.75 28.32 -14.03
N ALA A 126 18.00 28.03 -13.64
CA ALA A 126 18.91 27.24 -14.47
C ALA A 126 18.39 25.81 -14.70
N THR A 127 17.79 25.22 -13.67
CA THR A 127 17.20 23.88 -13.78
C THR A 127 15.99 23.88 -14.72
N GLY A 128 15.12 24.88 -14.61
CA GLY A 128 13.96 25.05 -15.48
C GLY A 128 14.35 25.29 -16.93
N GLU A 129 15.33 26.16 -17.17
CA GLU A 129 15.84 26.45 -18.51
C GLU A 129 16.40 25.19 -19.17
N SER A 130 17.26 24.45 -18.45
CA SER A 130 17.81 23.21 -18.98
C SER A 130 16.74 22.14 -19.21
N LEU A 131 15.72 22.05 -18.34
CA LEU A 131 14.63 21.08 -18.49
C LEU A 131 13.83 21.31 -19.79
N PHE A 132 13.51 22.57 -20.10
CA PHE A 132 12.67 22.92 -21.25
C PHE A 132 13.45 23.27 -22.53
N GLN A 133 14.77 23.40 -22.48
CA GLN A 133 15.59 23.58 -23.68
C GLN A 133 16.32 22.30 -24.08
N ASN A 134 17.07 21.71 -23.14
CA ASN A 134 17.95 20.56 -23.42
C ASN A 134 17.24 19.21 -23.23
N TRP A 135 16.25 19.14 -22.32
CA TRP A 135 15.61 17.90 -21.88
C TRP A 135 14.14 17.76 -22.31
N VAL A 136 13.75 18.40 -23.43
CA VAL A 136 12.37 18.36 -23.94
C VAL A 136 11.91 16.94 -24.26
N LEU A 137 12.75 16.15 -24.95
CA LEU A 137 12.40 14.78 -25.33
C LEU A 137 12.19 13.87 -24.11
N PRO A 138 13.09 13.85 -23.10
CA PRO A 138 12.84 13.13 -21.85
C PRO A 138 11.61 13.64 -21.08
N PHE A 139 11.34 14.95 -21.06
CA PHE A 139 10.15 15.51 -20.43
C PHE A 139 8.86 14.99 -21.09
N GLU A 140 8.81 14.98 -22.42
CA GLU A 140 7.68 14.42 -23.18
C GLU A 140 7.50 12.92 -22.88
N ALA A 141 8.58 12.15 -22.89
CA ALA A 141 8.54 10.73 -22.55
C ALA A 141 8.03 10.48 -21.13
N LEU A 142 8.44 11.30 -20.15
CA LEU A 142 7.93 11.23 -18.78
C LEU A 142 6.43 11.57 -18.71
N SER A 143 5.95 12.54 -19.49
CA SER A 143 4.52 12.87 -19.51
C SER A 143 3.66 11.70 -20.01
N VAL A 144 4.11 11.01 -21.07
CA VAL A 144 3.45 9.81 -21.60
C VAL A 144 3.56 8.65 -20.60
N LEU A 145 4.71 8.48 -19.93
CA LEU A 145 4.89 7.48 -18.89
C LEU A 145 3.93 7.70 -17.71
N LEU A 146 3.74 8.94 -17.26
CA LEU A 146 2.81 9.28 -16.18
C LEU A 146 1.35 9.05 -16.60
N LEU A 147 0.99 9.38 -17.84
CA LEU A 147 -0.33 9.09 -18.40
C LEU A 147 -0.57 7.57 -18.45
N ALA A 148 0.40 6.80 -18.93
CA ALA A 148 0.33 5.34 -18.98
C ALA A 148 0.21 4.72 -17.59
N ALA A 149 0.95 5.24 -16.60
CA ALA A 149 0.86 4.81 -15.21
C ALA A 149 -0.53 5.07 -14.61
N LEU A 150 -1.13 6.25 -14.88
CA LEU A 150 -2.49 6.57 -14.44
C LEU A 150 -3.52 5.62 -15.05
N VAL A 151 -3.47 5.41 -16.36
CA VAL A 151 -4.36 4.46 -17.06
C VAL A 151 -4.17 3.05 -16.51
N GLY A 152 -2.92 2.62 -16.31
CA GLY A 152 -2.58 1.32 -15.72
C GLY A 152 -3.18 1.12 -14.33
N ALA A 153 -3.07 2.13 -13.46
CA ALA A 153 -3.67 2.10 -12.12
C ALA A 153 -5.20 2.01 -12.16
N ILE A 154 -5.86 2.75 -13.07
CA ILE A 154 -7.33 2.71 -13.23
C ILE A 154 -7.79 1.34 -13.72
N VAL A 155 -7.13 0.78 -14.73
CA VAL A 155 -7.47 -0.55 -15.28
C VAL A 155 -7.26 -1.62 -14.22
N LEU A 156 -6.15 -1.58 -13.47
CA LEU A 156 -5.87 -2.53 -12.40
C LEU A 156 -6.87 -2.44 -11.23
N SER A 157 -7.37 -1.23 -10.91
CA SER A 157 -8.35 -1.03 -9.84
C SER A 157 -9.77 -1.47 -10.22
N ARG A 158 -10.05 -1.76 -11.49
CA ARG A 158 -11.39 -2.14 -11.94
C ARG A 158 -11.66 -3.61 -11.59
N LYS A 159 -12.61 -3.85 -10.69
CA LYS A 159 -13.13 -5.21 -10.42
C LYS A 159 -14.12 -5.63 -11.50
N GLU A 160 -13.92 -6.81 -12.06
CA GLU A 160 -14.90 -7.47 -12.91
C GLU A 160 -16.06 -7.97 -12.05
N LYS A 161 -17.30 -7.67 -12.48
CA LYS A 161 -18.50 -8.21 -11.84
C LYS A 161 -18.66 -9.63 -12.37
N PRO A 162 -18.68 -10.68 -11.53
CA PRO A 162 -18.97 -12.02 -12.01
C PRO A 162 -20.36 -11.98 -12.65
N ASP A 163 -20.45 -12.42 -13.90
CA ASP A 163 -21.73 -12.63 -14.57
C ASP A 163 -22.51 -13.66 -13.74
N THR A 164 -23.47 -13.18 -12.95
CA THR A 164 -24.45 -14.04 -12.30
C THR A 164 -25.12 -14.84 -13.41
N PRO A 165 -24.99 -16.18 -13.46
CA PRO A 165 -25.69 -16.98 -14.44
C PRO A 165 -27.18 -16.64 -14.37
N ALA A 166 -27.76 -16.28 -15.52
CA ALA A 166 -29.18 -16.03 -15.62
C ALA A 166 -29.93 -17.18 -14.93
N PRO A 167 -30.93 -16.90 -14.05
CA PRO A 167 -31.63 -17.95 -13.33
C PRO A 167 -32.13 -18.96 -14.36
N ALA A 168 -31.69 -20.21 -14.21
CA ALA A 168 -32.13 -21.31 -15.04
C ALA A 168 -33.65 -21.25 -15.10
N THR A 169 -34.19 -20.96 -16.28
CA THR A 169 -35.62 -21.01 -16.53
C THR A 169 -36.05 -22.45 -16.23
N THR A 170 -36.72 -22.64 -15.09
CA THR A 170 -37.43 -23.88 -14.78
C THR A 170 -38.30 -24.21 -16.00
N PRO A 171 -38.11 -25.36 -16.67
CA PRO A 171 -39.00 -25.76 -17.74
C PRO A 171 -40.40 -25.92 -17.15
N CYS A 172 -41.37 -25.10 -17.58
CA CYS A 172 -42.77 -25.34 -17.24
C CYS A 172 -43.14 -26.77 -17.69
N PRO A 173 -43.76 -27.60 -16.82
CA PRO A 173 -44.18 -28.94 -17.20
C PRO A 173 -45.20 -28.86 -18.33
N ARG A 174 -44.84 -29.43 -19.48
CA ARG A 174 -45.61 -29.37 -20.73
C ARG A 174 -46.71 -30.43 -20.85
N ASN A 175 -47.10 -31.11 -19.76
CA ASN A 175 -48.13 -32.14 -19.81
C ASN A 175 -49.24 -31.82 -18.81
N GLY A 176 -50.43 -31.53 -19.35
CA GLY A 176 -51.64 -31.21 -18.60
C GLY A 176 -52.26 -32.43 -17.95
N THR A 177 -51.90 -32.70 -16.71
CA THR A 177 -52.70 -33.56 -15.83
C THR A 177 -52.97 -32.80 -14.53
N PRO A 178 -54.25 -32.52 -14.20
CA PRO A 178 -54.59 -31.81 -12.96
C PRO A 178 -54.15 -32.61 -11.72
N PRO A 179 -53.79 -31.93 -10.61
CA PRO A 179 -53.44 -32.61 -9.36
C PRO A 179 -54.66 -33.32 -8.77
N GLU A 180 -54.48 -34.60 -8.41
CA GLU A 180 -55.49 -35.46 -7.79
C GLU A 180 -55.80 -34.99 -6.35
N PRO A 181 -57.06 -34.99 -5.89
CA PRO A 181 -57.40 -34.50 -4.55
C PRO A 181 -56.97 -35.50 -3.46
N PRO A 182 -56.66 -35.03 -2.23
CA PRO A 182 -56.27 -35.90 -1.13
C PRO A 182 -57.45 -36.80 -0.72
N THR A 183 -57.25 -38.11 -0.82
CA THR A 183 -58.18 -39.13 -0.33
C THR A 183 -58.20 -39.09 1.19
N GLY A 184 -59.27 -38.52 1.75
CA GLY A 184 -59.51 -38.47 3.20
C GLY A 184 -59.65 -39.87 3.78
N THR A 185 -58.79 -40.20 4.75
CA THR A 185 -59.00 -41.35 5.63
C THR A 185 -60.01 -40.94 6.70
N ARG A 186 -61.23 -41.45 6.56
CA ARG A 186 -62.33 -41.29 7.50
C ARG A 186 -62.05 -42.18 8.72
N THR A 187 -61.55 -41.61 9.81
CA THR A 187 -61.51 -42.30 11.12
C THR A 187 -62.81 -41.98 11.87
N GLU A 188 -63.59 -43.01 12.17
CA GLU A 188 -64.83 -42.91 12.96
C GLU A 188 -64.56 -42.47 14.41
N PRO A 189 -65.54 -41.84 15.09
CA PRO A 189 -65.41 -41.38 16.47
C PRO A 189 -65.93 -42.42 17.48
N PRO A 190 -65.41 -42.41 18.72
CA PRO A 190 -66.21 -42.79 19.87
C PRO A 190 -66.48 -41.57 20.79
N THR A 191 -67.76 -41.26 20.91
CA THR A 191 -68.52 -40.95 22.12
C THR A 191 -67.73 -40.65 23.40
N GLY A 192 -67.95 -39.46 23.99
CA GLY A 192 -67.93 -39.33 25.45
C GLY A 192 -67.49 -37.98 26.02
N THR A 193 -68.48 -37.27 26.56
CA THR A 193 -68.39 -36.47 27.79
C THR A 193 -67.97 -34.99 27.69
N ARG A 194 -68.97 -34.17 28.02
CA ARG A 194 -69.03 -32.72 28.22
C ARG A 194 -68.66 -32.41 29.68
N THR A 195 -67.80 -31.41 29.95
CA THR A 195 -67.67 -30.58 31.20
C THR A 195 -66.48 -29.62 30.95
N ALA A 196 -66.69 -28.33 30.64
CA ALA A 196 -66.92 -27.18 31.53
C ALA A 196 -65.64 -26.57 32.16
N ALA A 197 -65.67 -25.22 32.25
CA ALA A 197 -64.81 -24.30 33.01
C ALA A 197 -63.36 -24.09 32.48
N ALA A 198 -62.89 -22.89 32.12
CA ALA A 198 -62.88 -21.55 32.74
C ALA A 198 -61.83 -21.39 33.86
N SER A 199 -61.11 -20.26 33.81
CA SER A 199 -60.07 -19.73 34.74
C SER A 199 -58.72 -20.48 34.67
N GLU A 200 -57.51 -19.88 34.71
CA GLU A 200 -56.94 -18.67 35.36
C GLU A 200 -55.78 -18.15 34.47
N THR A 201 -55.55 -16.84 34.22
CA THR A 201 -54.88 -15.80 35.04
C THR A 201 -53.46 -16.12 35.55
N GLY A 202 -52.50 -15.24 35.24
CA GLY A 202 -51.13 -15.16 35.81
C GLY A 202 -50.08 -14.92 34.70
N THR A 203 -49.61 -13.72 34.38
CA THR A 203 -48.80 -12.75 35.15
C THR A 203 -47.42 -13.30 35.57
N ASP A 204 -46.36 -12.90 34.87
CA ASP A 204 -45.02 -12.55 35.40
C ASP A 204 -44.18 -11.98 34.22
N LYS A 205 -43.76 -10.71 34.07
CA LYS A 205 -42.87 -9.80 34.83
C LYS A 205 -41.41 -10.27 34.95
N GLY A 206 -40.51 -9.44 34.41
CA GLY A 206 -39.05 -9.44 34.66
C GLY A 206 -38.25 -9.39 33.35
N GLY A 207 -37.50 -8.36 32.96
CA GLY A 207 -36.95 -7.22 33.69
C GLY A 207 -35.46 -7.43 33.99
N VAL A 208 -34.61 -6.53 33.43
CA VAL A 208 -33.21 -6.22 33.83
C VAL A 208 -32.18 -7.30 33.40
N ARG A 209 -31.14 -7.03 32.57
CA ARG A 209 -30.11 -5.98 32.55
C ARG A 209 -29.56 -5.78 31.15
#